data_AF-A0A8J8Y778-F1
#
_entry.id   AF-A0A8J8Y778-F1
#
_cell.length_a   1.000
_cell.length_b   1.000
_cell.length_c   1.000
_cell.angle_alpha   90.00
_cell.angle_beta   90.00
_cell.angle_gamma   90.00
#
_symmetry.space_group_name_H-M   'P 1'
#
loop_
_entity.id
_entity.type
_entity.pdbx_description
1 polymer ?
#
loop_
_entity_poly.entity_id
_entity_poly.type
_entity_poly.pdbx_seq_one_letter_code
_entity_poly.pdbx_strand_id
1 'polypeptide(L)'
;MAALRPRAAAASAAVARPVAVRRGGVSSSSRWKLQGSMLNWKSKCSTRSPRTTVAGAKPDDSEFESVNAPLEPQTWEGSFLCGLLKNQPQVLPVAAAKQLQELSNQRKDTLIRWEHSIGSPEDCLHRRIAEMKEHECQTAIEDIMYTLIVYKFFKIEVPLVPNLSKLISNKRLQIWPPREAELESIHGPEVLGLIREHLTSIIRWVHRNGPKINRSTLRIKRMQFSRIYSASIMYGYFLKSVTTRHRLELILAQSQEFCPPIQFLNAQFNSTQKQEQEESIGGSAEISSSSKPSSVVDLHDLKSYMMGFDPKTLELCARLRSCEASNLIEKHSWALFRESMKDFLEPDEAVILDPSSLKRLLLEAIAFGSFLWDVEDYVDEIYKLHDS
;
A
#
# COMPACT_ATOMS: atom_id res chain seq x y z
N MET A 1 52.16 45.78 -49.55
CA MET A 1 52.17 47.07 -48.85
C MET A 1 50.74 47.48 -48.53
N ALA A 2 50.56 48.01 -47.32
CA ALA A 2 49.48 48.89 -46.88
C ALA A 2 48.03 48.38 -46.91
N ALA A 3 47.54 48.16 -45.69
CA ALA A 3 46.14 48.27 -45.29
C ALA A 3 45.53 49.63 -45.66
N LEU A 4 44.19 49.71 -45.71
CA LEU A 4 43.40 50.81 -45.12
C LEU A 4 41.89 50.50 -45.23
N ARG A 5 41.18 50.61 -44.10
CA ARG A 5 39.72 50.75 -44.01
C ARG A 5 39.28 52.10 -44.64
N PRO A 6 37.98 52.30 -44.90
CA PRO A 6 37.22 53.11 -43.94
C PRO A 6 35.77 52.66 -43.69
N ARG A 7 35.14 53.45 -42.84
CA ARG A 7 33.96 53.30 -41.98
C ARG A 7 32.78 54.07 -42.59
N ALA A 8 31.52 53.64 -42.37
CA ALA A 8 30.38 54.47 -41.93
C ALA A 8 29.01 53.83 -42.24
N ALA A 9 28.05 54.18 -41.39
CA ALA A 9 26.66 53.74 -41.34
C ALA A 9 25.76 54.41 -42.39
N ALA A 10 24.64 53.77 -42.74
CA ALA A 10 23.32 54.41 -42.89
C ALA A 10 22.21 53.37 -43.14
N ALA A 11 21.02 53.70 -42.65
CA ALA A 11 19.76 52.97 -42.70
C ALA A 11 19.17 52.79 -44.11
N SER A 12 18.25 51.84 -44.29
CA SER A 12 16.84 52.12 -44.64
C SER A 12 16.05 50.87 -45.07
N ALA A 13 14.89 50.73 -44.44
CA ALA A 13 13.57 50.32 -44.95
C ALA A 13 13.33 49.00 -45.73
N ALA A 14 12.29 48.33 -45.20
CA ALA A 14 11.17 47.67 -45.88
C ALA A 14 11.42 46.31 -46.56
N VAL A 15 10.67 45.30 -46.12
CA VAL A 15 9.50 44.76 -46.83
C VAL A 15 8.80 43.72 -45.96
N ALA A 16 7.48 43.80 -45.92
CA ALA A 16 6.58 42.97 -45.14
C ALA A 16 6.21 41.64 -45.83
N ARG A 17 5.81 40.66 -45.00
CA ARG A 17 4.90 39.49 -45.21
C ARG A 17 5.56 38.11 -44.97
N PRO A 18 4.80 37.06 -44.60
CA PRO A 18 3.51 37.02 -43.88
C PRO A 18 3.52 36.07 -42.66
N VAL A 19 2.46 36.22 -41.86
CA VAL A 19 2.04 35.34 -40.77
C VAL A 19 1.78 33.93 -41.30
N ALA A 20 2.49 32.93 -40.77
CA ALA A 20 2.21 31.52 -40.99
C ALA A 20 1.47 30.93 -39.78
N VAL A 21 0.27 30.44 -40.07
CA VAL A 21 -0.67 29.75 -39.19
C VAL A 21 -0.01 28.53 -38.53
N ARG A 22 0.06 28.54 -37.20
CA ARG A 22 0.34 27.32 -36.40
C ARG A 22 -0.84 26.37 -36.53
N ARG A 23 -0.70 25.29 -37.30
CA ARG A 23 -1.50 24.07 -37.09
C ARG A 23 -0.93 23.32 -35.90
N GLY A 24 -1.72 23.21 -34.84
CA GLY A 24 -1.43 22.40 -33.67
C GLY A 24 -1.43 20.92 -34.03
N GLY A 25 -0.29 20.27 -33.86
CA GLY A 25 -0.21 18.81 -33.74
C GLY A 25 -0.45 18.44 -32.28
N VAL A 26 -1.61 17.82 -32.01
CA VAL A 26 -1.92 17.21 -30.72
C VAL A 26 -1.08 15.95 -30.58
N SER A 27 0.04 16.05 -29.86
CA SER A 27 0.77 14.90 -29.34
C SER A 27 0.27 14.65 -27.92
N SER A 28 -0.66 13.71 -27.75
CA SER A 28 -1.13 13.24 -26.44
C SER A 28 -0.05 12.42 -25.73
N SER A 29 0.91 13.13 -25.15
CA SER A 29 1.77 12.55 -24.10
C SER A 29 1.03 12.67 -22.78
N SER A 30 0.34 11.61 -22.36
CA SER A 30 -0.21 11.49 -21.00
C SER A 30 0.93 11.32 -20.01
N ARG A 31 1.50 12.47 -19.65
CA ARG A 31 2.51 12.65 -18.60
C ARG A 31 1.81 12.47 -17.26
N TRP A 32 2.03 11.34 -16.60
CA TRP A 32 1.68 11.12 -15.20
C TRP A 32 2.33 12.20 -14.32
N LYS A 33 1.61 13.29 -14.10
CA LYS A 33 1.87 14.23 -13.02
C LYS A 33 1.05 13.76 -11.84
N LEU A 34 1.60 12.80 -11.08
CA LEU A 34 1.31 12.71 -9.65
C LEU A 34 1.96 13.93 -8.98
N GLN A 35 1.40 15.11 -9.22
CA GLN A 35 1.86 16.36 -8.66
C GLN A 35 0.93 16.72 -7.50
N GLY A 36 1.37 16.32 -6.30
CA GLY A 36 1.07 17.00 -5.04
C GLY A 36 -0.26 16.70 -4.38
N SER A 37 -0.30 15.64 -3.55
CA SER A 37 -1.06 15.63 -2.28
C SER A 37 -0.84 14.37 -1.41
N MET A 38 -0.04 13.37 -1.80
CA MET A 38 0.23 12.21 -0.92
C MET A 38 1.23 12.50 0.22
N LEU A 39 1.80 13.72 0.28
CA LEU A 39 2.89 14.07 1.21
C LEU A 39 2.43 14.93 2.41
N ASN A 40 1.12 15.11 2.59
CA ASN A 40 0.55 15.80 3.76
C ASN A 40 -0.34 14.83 4.56
N TRP A 41 0.17 13.63 4.87
CA TRP A 41 -0.45 12.79 5.89
C TRP A 41 0.00 13.30 7.26
N LYS A 42 -0.89 14.02 7.95
CA LYS A 42 -0.74 14.31 9.38
C LYS A 42 -1.45 13.22 10.15
N SER A 43 -0.68 12.28 10.68
CA SER A 43 -1.14 11.30 11.66
C SER A 43 -1.76 12.05 12.85
N LYS A 44 -3.06 11.88 13.09
CA LYS A 44 -3.71 12.27 14.35
C LYS A 44 -3.75 11.08 15.31
N CYS A 45 -2.64 10.37 15.48
CA CYS A 45 -2.45 9.50 16.62
C CYS A 45 -1.55 10.22 17.62
N SER A 46 -2.14 10.74 18.69
CA SER A 46 -1.44 11.50 19.72
C SER A 46 -0.60 10.55 20.58
N THR A 47 0.66 10.32 20.21
CA THR A 47 1.64 9.68 21.09
C THR A 47 2.07 10.66 22.19
N ARG A 48 1.33 10.68 23.31
CA ARG A 48 1.91 11.13 24.58
C ARG A 48 2.58 9.91 25.21
N SER A 49 3.92 9.87 25.22
CA SER A 49 4.64 8.86 25.98
C SER A 49 4.35 9.05 27.48
N PRO A 50 3.82 8.05 28.20
CA PRO A 50 3.91 8.06 29.65
C PRO A 50 5.36 7.79 30.03
N ARG A 51 5.94 8.62 30.90
CA ARG A 51 7.17 8.26 31.61
C ARG A 51 6.80 7.18 32.62
N THR A 52 6.96 5.92 32.25
CA THR A 52 6.88 4.80 33.19
C THR A 52 8.30 4.50 33.65
N THR A 53 8.60 4.83 34.90
CA THR A 53 9.84 4.40 35.55
C THR A 53 9.69 2.92 35.90
N VAL A 54 10.10 2.04 34.98
CA VAL A 54 10.23 0.60 35.25
C VAL A 54 11.67 0.37 35.72
N ALA A 55 11.83 -0.23 36.90
CA ALA A 55 13.11 -0.71 37.37
C ALA A 55 13.59 -1.81 36.41
N GLY A 56 14.58 -1.48 35.56
CA GLY A 56 15.15 -2.42 34.62
C GLY A 56 15.98 -3.47 35.35
N ALA A 57 15.47 -4.69 35.42
CA ALA A 57 16.32 -5.85 35.53
C ALA A 57 17.16 -5.92 34.26
N LYS A 58 18.48 -6.14 34.41
CA LYS A 58 19.41 -6.36 33.30
C LYS A 58 18.78 -7.39 32.34
N PRO A 59 18.73 -7.13 31.03
CA PRO A 59 18.40 -8.19 30.09
C PRO A 59 19.55 -9.20 30.20
N ASP A 60 19.22 -10.42 30.61
CA ASP A 60 20.09 -11.56 30.33
C ASP A 60 20.24 -11.60 28.80
N ASP A 61 21.47 -11.75 28.34
CA ASP A 61 21.81 -12.03 26.95
C ASP A 61 21.22 -13.40 26.58
N SER A 62 19.91 -13.46 26.38
CA SER A 62 19.26 -14.59 25.72
C SER A 62 19.46 -14.42 24.23
N GLU A 63 20.27 -15.31 23.66
CA GLU A 63 20.54 -15.49 22.24
C GLU A 63 19.26 -15.83 21.45
N PHE A 64 18.35 -14.86 21.31
CA PHE A 64 17.31 -14.91 20.30
C PHE A 64 17.90 -14.38 18.99
N GLU A 65 18.77 -15.15 18.33
CA GLU A 65 19.30 -14.81 16.99
C GLU A 65 18.14 -14.46 16.06
N SER A 66 17.95 -13.20 15.69
CA SER A 66 16.75 -12.72 15.02
C SER A 66 16.46 -13.50 13.73
N VAL A 67 15.18 -13.76 13.45
CA VAL A 67 14.76 -14.01 12.06
C VAL A 67 15.30 -12.79 11.32
N ASN A 68 16.18 -12.96 10.31
CA ASN A 68 17.00 -11.90 9.69
C ASN A 68 16.22 -10.74 9.01
N ALA A 69 15.02 -10.42 9.50
CA ALA A 69 14.18 -9.29 9.19
C ALA A 69 14.65 -8.02 9.94
N PRO A 70 14.33 -6.83 9.40
CA PRO A 70 14.83 -5.58 9.95
C PRO A 70 14.20 -5.17 11.28
N LEU A 71 12.92 -5.50 11.53
CA LEU A 71 12.20 -5.10 12.74
C LEU A 71 12.13 -6.27 13.74
N GLU A 72 12.46 -5.99 14.99
CA GLU A 72 12.38 -6.96 16.09
C GLU A 72 11.06 -6.78 16.87
N PRO A 73 10.47 -7.88 17.38
CA PRO A 73 9.24 -7.82 18.16
C PRO A 73 9.45 -7.11 19.49
N GLN A 74 8.45 -6.37 19.95
CA GLN A 74 8.45 -5.63 21.22
C GLN A 74 7.64 -6.34 22.30
N THR A 75 6.77 -7.25 21.90
CA THR A 75 5.82 -7.97 22.76
C THR A 75 6.21 -9.43 22.91
N TRP A 76 5.64 -10.07 23.94
CA TRP A 76 5.85 -11.49 24.16
C TRP A 76 5.12 -12.32 23.09
N GLU A 77 3.96 -11.86 22.59
CA GLU A 77 3.22 -12.48 21.51
C GLU A 77 4.05 -12.50 20.23
N GLY A 78 4.63 -11.36 19.86
CA GLY A 78 5.56 -11.24 18.73
C GLY A 78 6.77 -12.15 18.89
N SER A 79 7.44 -12.09 20.05
CA SER A 79 8.63 -12.91 20.34
C SER A 79 8.32 -14.41 20.31
N PHE A 80 7.18 -14.82 20.85
CA PHE A 80 6.69 -16.19 20.81
C PHE A 80 6.47 -16.67 19.37
N LEU A 81 5.79 -15.88 18.54
CA LEU A 81 5.56 -16.24 17.13
C LEU A 81 6.86 -16.22 16.31
N CYS A 82 7.79 -15.29 16.57
CA CYS A 82 9.11 -15.31 15.96
C CYS A 82 9.90 -16.57 16.32
N GLY A 83 9.83 -17.02 17.57
CA GLY A 83 10.41 -18.30 17.99
C GLY A 83 9.78 -19.49 17.27
N LEU A 84 8.45 -19.47 17.12
CA LEU A 84 7.72 -20.51 16.40
C LEU A 84 8.05 -20.51 14.90
N LEU A 85 8.25 -19.34 14.28
CA LEU A 85 8.66 -19.23 12.88
C LEU A 85 10.01 -19.93 12.62
N LYS A 86 10.94 -19.87 13.57
CA LYS A 86 12.25 -20.54 13.45
C LYS A 86 12.14 -22.05 13.61
N ASN A 87 11.36 -22.49 14.61
CA ASN A 87 11.37 -23.88 15.06
C ASN A 87 10.29 -24.75 14.38
N GLN A 88 9.08 -24.21 14.19
CA GLN A 88 7.92 -24.91 13.65
C GLN A 88 7.02 -23.97 12.80
N PRO A 89 7.49 -23.51 11.61
CA PRO A 89 6.76 -22.55 10.78
C PRO A 89 5.32 -22.98 10.42
N GLN A 90 5.08 -24.29 10.29
CA GLN A 90 3.77 -24.84 9.92
C GLN A 90 2.67 -24.58 10.96
N VAL A 91 3.03 -24.42 12.23
CA VAL A 91 2.07 -24.18 13.32
C VAL A 91 1.74 -22.70 13.47
N LEU A 92 2.55 -21.82 12.89
CA LEU A 92 2.47 -20.37 13.07
C LEU A 92 1.09 -19.76 12.78
N PRO A 93 0.38 -20.09 11.67
CA PRO A 93 -0.93 -19.51 11.41
C PRO A 93 -1.96 -19.84 12.51
N VAL A 94 -1.94 -21.09 12.99
CA VAL A 94 -2.85 -21.57 14.04
C VAL A 94 -2.52 -20.90 15.37
N ALA A 95 -1.24 -20.79 15.70
CA ALA A 95 -0.80 -20.09 16.91
C ALA A 95 -1.16 -18.60 16.86
N ALA A 96 -0.97 -17.94 15.72
CA ALA A 96 -1.35 -16.55 15.52
C ALA A 96 -2.86 -16.36 15.68
N ALA A 97 -3.70 -17.22 15.08
CA ALA A 97 -5.15 -17.18 15.28
C ALA A 97 -5.54 -17.23 16.76
N LYS A 98 -4.90 -18.14 17.52
CA LYS A 98 -5.15 -18.28 18.96
C LYS A 98 -4.73 -17.04 19.75
N GLN A 99 -3.58 -16.45 19.44
CA GLN A 99 -3.12 -15.20 20.07
C GLN A 99 -4.08 -14.03 19.78
N LEU A 100 -4.52 -13.90 18.53
CA LEU A 100 -5.50 -12.88 18.13
C LEU A 100 -6.84 -13.03 18.85
N GLN A 101 -7.32 -14.27 19.01
CA GLN A 101 -8.55 -14.56 19.75
C GLN A 101 -8.42 -14.20 21.23
N GLU A 102 -7.30 -14.57 21.85
CA GLU A 102 -7.03 -14.26 23.26
C GLU A 102 -6.98 -12.74 23.49
N LEU A 103 -6.26 -11.99 22.64
CA LEU A 103 -6.22 -10.53 22.70
C LEU A 103 -7.61 -9.92 22.51
N SER A 104 -8.42 -10.47 21.60
CA SER A 104 -9.80 -10.01 21.37
C SER A 104 -10.67 -10.20 22.61
N ASN A 105 -10.56 -11.35 23.28
CA ASN A 105 -11.28 -11.65 24.50
C ASN A 105 -10.85 -10.72 25.64
N GLN A 106 -9.53 -10.56 25.85
CA GLN A 106 -9.00 -9.68 26.88
C GLN A 106 -9.48 -8.22 26.72
N ARG A 107 -9.48 -7.71 25.48
CA ARG A 107 -10.00 -6.38 25.16
C ARG A 107 -11.49 -6.26 25.52
N LYS A 108 -12.31 -7.22 25.10
CA LYS A 108 -13.75 -7.25 25.40
C LYS A 108 -14.01 -7.34 26.90
N ASP A 109 -13.29 -8.18 27.62
CA ASP A 109 -13.45 -8.36 29.07
C ASP A 109 -13.08 -7.09 29.85
N THR A 110 -12.07 -6.34 29.40
CA THR A 110 -11.77 -5.03 30.01
C THR A 110 -12.84 -3.99 29.71
N LEU A 111 -13.41 -4.01 28.51
CA LEU A 111 -14.45 -3.08 28.11
C LEU A 111 -15.74 -3.35 28.89
N ILE A 112 -16.19 -4.60 28.99
CA ILE A 112 -17.37 -5.00 29.77
C ILE A 112 -17.20 -4.62 31.25
N ARG A 113 -16.00 -4.84 31.82
CA ARG A 113 -15.71 -4.43 33.20
C ARG A 113 -15.84 -2.93 33.40
N TRP A 114 -15.34 -2.14 32.44
CA TRP A 114 -15.50 -0.70 32.48
C TRP A 114 -16.97 -0.30 32.35
N GLU A 115 -17.72 -0.85 31.40
CA GLU A 115 -19.15 -0.57 31.21
C GLU A 115 -19.97 -0.85 32.48
N HIS A 116 -19.66 -1.93 33.19
CA HIS A 116 -20.31 -2.27 34.46
C HIS A 116 -19.96 -1.31 35.60
N SER A 117 -18.82 -0.64 35.53
CA SER A 117 -18.35 0.29 36.56
C SER A 117 -18.84 1.72 36.38
N ILE A 118 -19.55 2.03 35.29
CA ILE A 118 -20.03 3.39 35.00
C ILE A 118 -20.90 3.90 36.15
N GLY A 119 -20.56 5.08 36.68
CA GLY A 119 -21.25 5.70 37.81
C GLY A 119 -20.85 5.15 39.20
N SER A 120 -19.98 4.15 39.26
CA SER A 120 -19.33 3.69 40.49
C SER A 120 -18.10 4.57 40.82
N PRO A 121 -17.59 4.54 42.07
CA PRO A 121 -16.33 5.23 42.40
C PRO A 121 -15.12 4.65 41.65
N GLU A 122 -15.24 3.45 41.06
CA GLU A 122 -14.18 2.78 40.32
C GLU A 122 -14.22 3.04 38.80
N ASP A 123 -15.21 3.79 38.29
CA ASP A 123 -15.38 4.08 36.84
C ASP A 123 -14.08 4.60 36.21
N CYS A 124 -13.47 5.61 36.83
CA CYS A 124 -12.21 6.19 36.38
C CYS A 124 -11.06 5.17 36.32
N LEU A 125 -11.02 4.22 37.25
CA LEU A 125 -9.99 3.19 37.30
C LEU A 125 -10.19 2.18 36.17
N HIS A 126 -11.39 1.62 36.02
CA HIS A 126 -11.68 0.62 34.98
C HIS A 126 -11.60 1.21 33.58
N ARG A 127 -12.01 2.48 33.40
CA ARG A 127 -11.75 3.24 32.17
C ARG A 127 -10.27 3.25 31.83
N ARG A 128 -9.42 3.61 32.80
CA ARG A 128 -7.98 3.74 32.55
C ARG A 128 -7.32 2.39 32.26
N ILE A 129 -7.79 1.33 32.90
CA ILE A 129 -7.36 -0.05 32.62
C ILE A 129 -7.75 -0.45 31.19
N ALA A 130 -8.97 -0.16 30.76
CA ALA A 130 -9.41 -0.45 29.39
C ALA A 130 -8.59 0.33 28.34
N GLU A 131 -8.36 1.63 28.56
CA GLU A 131 -7.51 2.45 27.68
C GLU A 131 -6.07 1.92 27.60
N MET A 132 -5.48 1.51 28.72
CA MET A 132 -4.14 0.91 28.75
C MET A 132 -4.12 -0.42 28.00
N LYS A 133 -5.14 -1.26 28.22
CA LYS A 133 -5.24 -2.57 27.58
C LYS A 133 -5.40 -2.46 26.07
N GLU A 134 -6.15 -1.47 25.58
CA GLU A 134 -6.26 -1.20 24.14
C GLU A 134 -4.88 -0.95 23.52
N HIS A 135 -4.05 -0.13 24.16
CA HIS A 135 -2.70 0.18 23.67
C HIS A 135 -1.75 -1.03 23.72
N GLU A 136 -1.83 -1.85 24.78
CA GLU A 136 -1.08 -3.10 24.87
C GLU A 136 -1.47 -4.06 23.75
N CYS A 137 -2.79 -4.27 23.55
CA CYS A 137 -3.28 -5.12 22.48
C CYS A 137 -2.87 -4.58 21.10
N GLN A 138 -3.00 -3.28 20.84
CA GLN A 138 -2.55 -2.67 19.59
C GLN A 138 -1.08 -2.98 19.30
N THR A 139 -0.21 -2.82 20.30
CA THR A 139 1.23 -3.12 20.14
C THR A 139 1.48 -4.61 19.84
N ALA A 140 0.75 -5.51 20.51
CA ALA A 140 0.85 -6.95 20.26
C ALA A 140 0.31 -7.32 18.85
N ILE A 141 -0.77 -6.69 18.41
CA ILE A 141 -1.33 -6.91 17.07
C ILE A 141 -0.34 -6.48 15.98
N GLU A 142 0.33 -5.33 16.14
CA GLU A 142 1.36 -4.88 15.19
C GLU A 142 2.49 -5.92 15.04
N ASP A 143 2.95 -6.50 16.15
CA ASP A 143 3.98 -7.55 16.13
C ASP A 143 3.49 -8.87 15.52
N ILE A 144 2.25 -9.27 15.80
CA ILE A 144 1.62 -10.46 15.19
C ILE A 144 1.48 -10.25 13.68
N MET A 145 0.99 -9.08 13.25
CA MET A 145 0.87 -8.71 11.84
C MET A 145 2.23 -8.76 11.15
N TYR A 146 3.27 -8.16 11.76
CA TYR A 146 4.62 -8.23 11.20
C TYR A 146 5.10 -9.66 11.03
N THR A 147 4.95 -10.48 12.06
CA THR A 147 5.40 -11.87 12.05
C THR A 147 4.67 -12.70 10.98
N LEU A 148 3.38 -12.44 10.76
CA LEU A 148 2.60 -13.05 9.68
C LEU A 148 3.11 -12.62 8.29
N ILE A 149 3.50 -11.35 8.11
CA ILE A 149 4.11 -10.88 6.86
C ILE A 149 5.47 -11.56 6.63
N VAL A 150 6.33 -11.64 7.66
CA VAL A 150 7.61 -12.34 7.57
C VAL A 150 7.39 -13.83 7.23
N TYR A 151 6.35 -14.45 7.79
CA TYR A 151 5.95 -15.81 7.44
C TYR A 151 5.51 -15.95 5.97
N LYS A 152 4.83 -14.95 5.38
CA LYS A 152 4.49 -14.95 3.94
C LYS A 152 5.75 -14.90 3.07
N PHE A 153 6.73 -14.09 3.47
CA PHE A 153 8.04 -14.05 2.81
C PHE A 153 8.83 -15.37 2.96
N PHE A 154 8.76 -16.00 4.13
CA PHE A 154 9.32 -17.33 4.35
C PHE A 154 8.70 -18.37 3.40
N LYS A 155 7.37 -18.35 3.20
CA LYS A 155 6.68 -19.29 2.28
C LYS A 155 7.12 -19.18 0.83
N ILE A 156 7.46 -17.99 0.36
CA ILE A 156 7.96 -17.78 -1.01
C ILE A 156 9.48 -17.96 -1.10
N GLU A 157 10.14 -18.36 -0.01
CA GLU A 157 11.58 -18.58 0.09
C GLU A 157 12.42 -17.32 -0.21
N VAL A 158 11.85 -16.15 0.06
CA VAL A 158 12.54 -14.86 -0.12
C VAL A 158 12.79 -14.25 1.27
N PRO A 159 14.05 -14.19 1.74
CA PRO A 159 14.35 -13.49 2.98
C PRO A 159 14.09 -11.98 2.82
N LEU A 160 13.52 -11.35 3.84
CA LEU A 160 13.45 -9.89 3.91
C LEU A 160 14.86 -9.31 3.93
N VAL A 161 15.01 -8.12 3.35
CA VAL A 161 16.27 -7.40 3.44
C VAL A 161 16.48 -6.93 4.89
N PRO A 162 17.60 -7.32 5.55
CA PRO A 162 17.93 -6.81 6.88
C PRO A 162 18.28 -5.32 6.81
N ASN A 163 18.52 -4.69 7.96
CA ASN A 163 18.92 -3.28 8.02
C ASN A 163 20.02 -2.96 6.99
N LEU A 164 19.80 -1.91 6.19
CA LEU A 164 20.71 -1.56 5.10
C LEU A 164 22.11 -1.23 5.57
N SER A 165 22.31 -0.79 6.82
CA SER A 165 23.66 -0.59 7.35
C SER A 165 24.52 -1.84 7.32
N LYS A 166 23.93 -3.01 7.60
CA LYS A 166 24.60 -4.32 7.57
C LYS A 166 24.98 -4.72 6.14
N LEU A 167 24.36 -4.13 5.12
CA LEU A 167 24.54 -4.47 3.70
C LEU A 167 25.34 -3.43 2.90
N ILE A 168 25.49 -2.22 3.43
CA ILE A 168 26.25 -1.16 2.77
C ILE A 168 27.73 -1.36 3.10
N SER A 169 28.48 -1.88 2.14
CA SER A 169 29.94 -1.90 2.19
C SER A 169 30.50 -0.82 1.27
N ASN A 170 31.41 0.02 1.77
CA ASN A 170 32.02 1.12 0.99
C ASN A 170 30.99 2.06 0.32
N LYS A 171 29.88 2.38 1.03
CA LYS A 171 28.75 3.20 0.52
C LYS A 171 27.99 2.59 -0.65
N ARG A 172 28.24 1.32 -0.98
CA ARG A 172 27.59 0.59 -2.07
C ARG A 172 26.69 -0.50 -1.50
N LEU A 173 25.43 -0.48 -1.90
CA LEU A 173 24.43 -1.48 -1.51
C LEU A 173 24.41 -2.62 -2.53
N GLN A 174 24.73 -3.83 -2.06
CA GLN A 174 24.60 -5.05 -2.83
C GLN A 174 23.65 -6.00 -2.11
N ILE A 175 22.59 -6.41 -2.82
CA ILE A 175 21.63 -7.38 -2.30
C ILE A 175 21.80 -8.64 -3.12
N TRP A 176 22.17 -9.72 -2.43
CA TRP A 176 22.41 -11.02 -3.03
C TRP A 176 21.73 -12.12 -2.22
N PRO A 177 21.05 -13.10 -2.84
CA PRO A 177 20.61 -13.13 -4.25
C PRO A 177 19.42 -12.19 -4.53
N PRO A 178 19.24 -11.73 -5.78
CA PRO A 178 18.21 -10.74 -6.11
C PRO A 178 16.79 -11.31 -6.12
N ARG A 179 16.57 -12.63 -6.19
CA ARG A 179 15.26 -13.32 -6.08
C ARG A 179 14.07 -12.60 -6.75
N GLU A 180 14.30 -12.00 -7.92
CA GLU A 180 13.30 -11.16 -8.58
C GLU A 180 12.15 -11.99 -9.12
N ALA A 181 12.42 -13.20 -9.60
CA ALA A 181 11.41 -14.09 -10.18
C ALA A 181 10.42 -14.56 -9.11
N GLU A 182 10.91 -14.89 -7.92
CA GLU A 182 10.10 -15.32 -6.78
C GLU A 182 9.18 -14.18 -6.30
N LEU A 183 9.69 -12.95 -6.24
CA LEU A 183 8.88 -11.77 -5.90
C LEU A 183 7.85 -11.42 -6.97
N GLU A 184 8.23 -11.52 -8.25
CA GLU A 184 7.29 -11.32 -9.35
C GLU A 184 6.19 -12.40 -9.35
N SER A 185 6.49 -13.64 -8.96
CA SER A 185 5.52 -14.75 -8.95
C SER A 185 4.36 -14.57 -7.96
N ILE A 186 4.47 -13.66 -6.99
CA ILE A 186 3.40 -13.33 -6.03
C ILE A 186 2.21 -12.67 -6.75
N HIS A 187 2.46 -12.00 -7.87
CA HIS A 187 1.49 -11.16 -8.55
C HIS A 187 0.98 -11.80 -9.83
N GLY A 188 -0.31 -11.62 -10.12
CA GLY A 188 -0.90 -12.01 -11.41
C GLY A 188 -0.32 -11.21 -12.58
N PRO A 189 -0.46 -11.72 -13.82
CA PRO A 189 0.18 -11.13 -15.00
C PRO A 189 -0.26 -9.68 -15.27
N GLU A 190 -1.53 -9.34 -15.00
CA GLU A 190 -2.06 -7.98 -15.16
C GLU A 190 -1.39 -7.01 -14.19
N VAL A 191 -1.26 -7.42 -12.93
CA VAL A 191 -0.62 -6.63 -11.87
C VAL A 191 0.87 -6.47 -12.14
N LEU A 192 1.53 -7.52 -12.65
CA LEU A 192 2.95 -7.47 -13.01
C LEU A 192 3.26 -6.44 -14.08
N GLY A 193 2.37 -6.25 -15.05
CA GLY A 193 2.49 -5.19 -16.06
C GLY A 193 2.59 -3.80 -15.41
N LEU A 194 1.70 -3.53 -14.44
CA LEU A 194 1.66 -2.28 -13.69
C LEU A 194 2.92 -2.10 -12.82
N ILE A 195 3.34 -3.16 -12.13
CA ILE A 195 4.55 -3.17 -11.29
C ILE A 195 5.79 -2.86 -12.14
N ARG A 196 5.97 -3.52 -13.30
CA ARG A 196 7.12 -3.30 -14.18
C ARG A 196 7.17 -1.86 -14.71
N GLU A 197 6.03 -1.27 -15.06
CA GLU A 197 5.92 0.13 -15.48
C GLU A 197 6.31 1.09 -14.33
N HIS A 198 5.82 0.83 -13.12
CA HIS A 198 6.14 1.60 -11.91
C HIS A 198 7.63 1.54 -11.57
N LEU A 199 8.22 0.34 -11.52
CA LEU A 199 9.64 0.12 -11.24
C LEU A 199 10.53 0.83 -12.27
N THR A 200 10.22 0.67 -13.56
CA THR A 200 10.99 1.33 -14.64
C THR A 200 10.90 2.85 -14.52
N SER A 201 9.75 3.38 -14.12
CA SER A 201 9.54 4.81 -13.90
C SER A 201 10.36 5.35 -12.73
N ILE A 202 10.38 4.64 -11.60
CA ILE A 202 11.20 5.01 -10.42
C ILE A 202 12.68 4.93 -10.77
N ILE A 203 13.16 3.83 -11.34
CA ILE A 203 14.57 3.64 -11.69
C ILE A 203 15.04 4.76 -12.64
N ARG A 204 14.23 5.08 -13.66
CA ARG A 204 14.51 6.19 -14.57
C ARG A 204 14.50 7.56 -13.87
N TRP A 205 13.59 7.76 -12.92
CA TRP A 205 13.53 8.99 -12.12
C TRP A 205 14.75 9.14 -11.23
N VAL A 206 15.17 8.08 -10.53
CA VAL A 206 16.38 8.07 -9.68
C VAL A 206 17.62 8.35 -10.53
N HIS A 207 17.71 7.74 -11.71
CA HIS A 207 18.84 7.98 -12.62
C HIS A 207 18.93 9.44 -13.10
N ARG A 208 17.78 10.10 -13.34
CA ARG A 208 17.74 11.49 -13.83
C ARG A 208 17.99 12.53 -12.74
N ASN A 209 17.49 12.29 -11.53
CA ASN A 209 17.50 13.27 -10.44
C ASN A 209 18.60 13.01 -9.39
N GLY A 210 19.16 11.80 -9.36
CA GLY A 210 20.25 11.45 -8.46
C GLY A 210 21.58 12.14 -8.82
N PRO A 211 22.51 12.31 -7.85
CA PRO A 211 23.82 12.86 -8.16
C PRO A 211 24.60 11.93 -9.09
N LYS A 212 25.08 12.46 -10.21
CA LYS A 212 25.75 11.68 -11.27
C LYS A 212 27.15 11.24 -10.80
N ILE A 213 27.38 9.93 -10.68
CA ILE A 213 28.72 9.36 -10.41
C ILE A 213 29.27 8.66 -11.66
N ASN A 214 28.49 7.76 -12.26
CA ASN A 214 28.83 7.07 -13.50
C ASN A 214 27.53 6.77 -14.30
N ARG A 215 27.64 6.27 -15.53
CA ARG A 215 26.46 5.98 -16.38
C ARG A 215 25.61 4.79 -15.89
N SER A 216 26.16 3.91 -15.04
CA SER A 216 25.58 2.60 -14.72
C SER A 216 25.10 2.43 -13.27
N THR A 217 25.55 3.24 -12.32
CA THR A 217 25.14 3.17 -10.90
C THR A 217 24.20 4.31 -10.56
N LEU A 218 23.32 4.04 -9.60
CA LEU A 218 22.35 4.98 -9.07
C LEU A 218 22.88 5.52 -7.75
N ARG A 219 22.61 6.80 -7.47
CA ARG A 219 22.95 7.42 -6.20
C ARG A 219 21.73 8.11 -5.64
N ILE A 220 21.35 7.76 -4.42
CA ILE A 220 20.15 8.29 -3.77
C ILE A 220 20.47 8.65 -2.32
N LYS A 221 19.91 9.77 -1.84
CA LYS A 221 19.97 10.11 -0.42
C LYS A 221 19.14 9.11 0.40
N ARG A 222 19.59 8.75 1.60
CA ARG A 222 18.95 7.71 2.42
C ARG A 222 17.51 8.08 2.78
N MET A 223 17.25 9.35 3.13
CA MET A 223 15.88 9.82 3.39
C MET A 223 14.98 9.76 2.16
N GLN A 224 15.51 10.07 0.97
CA GLN A 224 14.75 9.94 -0.27
C GLN A 224 14.48 8.46 -0.59
N PHE A 225 15.45 7.58 -0.31
CA PHE A 225 15.29 6.15 -0.53
C PHE A 225 14.19 5.56 0.35
N SER A 226 14.19 5.90 1.65
CA SER A 226 13.14 5.51 2.59
C SER A 226 11.75 5.93 2.10
N ARG A 227 11.61 7.16 1.60
CA ARG A 227 10.33 7.64 1.04
C ARG A 227 9.87 6.85 -0.18
N ILE A 228 10.78 6.54 -1.11
CA ILE A 228 10.46 5.73 -2.28
C ILE A 228 10.05 4.32 -1.85
N TYR A 229 10.77 3.73 -0.89
CA TYR A 229 10.45 2.40 -0.36
C TYR A 229 9.07 2.35 0.30
N SER A 230 8.76 3.28 1.23
CA SER A 230 7.43 3.37 1.84
C SER A 230 6.33 3.62 0.81
N ALA A 231 6.59 4.48 -0.19
CA ALA A 231 5.64 4.72 -1.28
C ALA A 231 5.40 3.46 -2.13
N SER A 232 6.42 2.62 -2.33
CA SER A 232 6.29 1.34 -3.01
C SER A 232 5.52 0.30 -2.16
N ILE A 233 5.63 0.32 -0.83
CA ILE A 233 4.75 -0.46 0.05
C ILE A 233 3.29 -0.03 -0.15
N MET A 234 3.02 1.27 -0.06
CA MET A 234 1.68 1.82 -0.28
C MET A 234 1.14 1.46 -1.66
N TYR A 235 1.99 1.47 -2.69
CA TYR A 235 1.61 1.07 -4.05
C TYR A 235 1.22 -0.41 -4.14
N GLY A 236 1.97 -1.31 -3.49
CA GLY A 236 1.64 -2.73 -3.42
C GLY A 236 0.31 -2.99 -2.70
N TYR A 237 0.09 -2.31 -1.57
CA TYR A 237 -1.18 -2.37 -0.84
C TYR A 237 -2.35 -1.87 -1.71
N PHE A 238 -2.18 -0.72 -2.37
CA PHE A 238 -3.16 -0.16 -3.30
C PHE A 238 -3.49 -1.13 -4.43
N LEU A 239 -2.49 -1.70 -5.11
CA LEU A 239 -2.71 -2.66 -6.18
C LEU A 239 -3.52 -3.87 -5.72
N LYS A 240 -3.26 -4.36 -4.50
CA LYS A 240 -4.03 -5.46 -3.92
C LYS A 240 -5.49 -5.06 -3.67
N SER A 241 -5.73 -3.86 -3.12
CA SER A 241 -7.07 -3.31 -2.96
C SER A 241 -7.82 -3.19 -4.29
N VAL A 242 -7.18 -2.63 -5.32
CA VAL A 242 -7.78 -2.46 -6.65
C VAL A 242 -8.09 -3.80 -7.30
N THR A 243 -7.16 -4.75 -7.26
CA THR A 243 -7.34 -6.08 -7.87
C THR A 243 -8.48 -6.84 -7.19
N THR A 244 -8.60 -6.73 -5.86
CA THR A 244 -9.69 -7.35 -5.10
C THR A 244 -11.03 -6.73 -5.48
N ARG A 245 -11.11 -5.40 -5.52
CA ARG A 245 -12.32 -4.69 -5.95
C ARG A 245 -12.74 -5.05 -7.37
N HIS A 246 -11.78 -5.04 -8.30
CA HIS A 246 -11.98 -5.38 -9.70
C HIS A 246 -12.55 -6.79 -9.87
N ARG A 247 -11.97 -7.77 -9.16
CA ARG A 247 -12.46 -9.15 -9.14
C ARG A 247 -13.88 -9.25 -8.60
N LEU A 248 -14.20 -8.53 -7.52
CA LEU A 248 -15.56 -8.53 -6.95
C LEU A 248 -16.58 -7.93 -7.93
N GLU A 249 -16.25 -6.83 -8.59
CA GLU A 249 -17.13 -6.22 -9.59
C GLU A 249 -17.34 -7.13 -10.80
N LEU A 250 -16.31 -7.85 -11.25
CA LEU A 250 -16.45 -8.87 -12.29
C LEU A 250 -17.39 -10.01 -11.88
N ILE A 251 -17.27 -10.51 -10.64
CA ILE A 251 -18.15 -11.57 -10.12
C ILE A 251 -19.61 -11.06 -10.05
N LEU A 252 -19.80 -9.83 -9.58
CA LEU A 252 -21.14 -9.22 -9.49
C LEU A 252 -21.76 -9.00 -10.88
N ALA A 253 -20.98 -8.49 -11.84
CA ALA A 253 -21.43 -8.29 -13.22
C ALA A 253 -21.87 -9.63 -13.86
N GLN A 254 -21.08 -10.69 -13.68
CA GLN A 254 -21.44 -12.03 -14.15
C GLN A 254 -22.72 -12.54 -13.48
N SER A 255 -22.88 -12.36 -12.17
CA SER A 255 -24.09 -12.80 -11.45
C SER A 255 -25.35 -12.07 -11.93
N GLN A 256 -25.22 -10.83 -12.40
CA GLN A 256 -26.33 -10.04 -12.93
C GLN A 256 -26.73 -10.49 -14.35
N GLU A 257 -25.80 -11.05 -15.12
CA GLU A 257 -26.09 -11.64 -16.43
C GLU A 257 -26.89 -12.97 -16.34
N PHE A 258 -26.77 -13.71 -15.23
CA PHE A 258 -27.49 -14.97 -15.00
C PHE A 258 -28.85 -14.83 -14.28
N CYS A 259 -29.24 -13.62 -13.86
CA CYS A 259 -30.57 -13.35 -13.28
C CYS A 259 -31.39 -12.44 -14.21
N PRO A 260 -32.37 -12.96 -14.98
CA PRO A 260 -33.36 -12.09 -15.57
C PRO A 260 -34.12 -11.36 -14.44
N PRO A 261 -34.56 -10.10 -14.65
CA PRO A 261 -35.16 -9.28 -13.60
C PRO A 261 -36.30 -10.02 -12.91
N ILE A 262 -36.43 -9.83 -11.60
CA ILE A 262 -37.54 -10.28 -10.74
C ILE A 262 -38.83 -9.52 -11.13
N GLN A 263 -39.24 -9.65 -12.39
CA GLN A 263 -40.55 -9.28 -12.93
C GLN A 263 -41.36 -10.55 -13.26
N PHE A 264 -40.73 -11.73 -13.27
CA PHE A 264 -41.40 -12.99 -13.60
C PHE A 264 -42.12 -13.69 -12.44
N LEU A 265 -41.85 -13.34 -11.17
CA LEU A 265 -42.57 -13.96 -10.04
C LEU A 265 -43.94 -13.31 -9.75
N ASN A 266 -44.20 -12.09 -10.23
CA ASN A 266 -45.50 -11.45 -10.07
C ASN A 266 -46.53 -11.87 -11.14
N ALA A 267 -46.10 -12.51 -12.23
CA ALA A 267 -47.00 -13.06 -13.24
C ALA A 267 -47.59 -14.43 -12.84
N GLN A 268 -47.04 -15.09 -11.81
CA GLN A 268 -47.48 -16.42 -11.37
C GLN A 268 -48.48 -16.40 -10.20
N PHE A 269 -48.77 -15.22 -9.62
CA PHE A 269 -49.78 -15.07 -8.55
C PHE A 269 -51.17 -14.63 -9.04
N ASN A 270 -51.35 -14.33 -10.33
CA ASN A 270 -52.64 -13.90 -10.90
C ASN A 270 -53.22 -14.90 -11.92
N SER A 271 -53.09 -16.21 -11.67
CA SER A 271 -53.70 -17.25 -12.51
C SER A 271 -54.63 -18.19 -11.74
N THR A 272 -55.53 -17.64 -10.92
CA THR A 272 -56.68 -18.41 -10.44
C THR A 272 -57.89 -17.54 -10.14
N GLN A 273 -58.42 -16.81 -11.14
CA GLN A 273 -59.86 -16.56 -11.26
C GLN A 273 -60.22 -16.44 -12.75
N LYS A 274 -61.20 -17.23 -13.20
CA LYS A 274 -61.81 -17.19 -14.53
C LYS A 274 -63.17 -16.46 -14.44
N GLN A 275 -63.60 -15.95 -15.60
CA GLN A 275 -64.92 -15.39 -16.00
C GLN A 275 -65.14 -13.91 -15.59
N GLU A 276 -65.55 -12.98 -16.46
CA GLU A 276 -66.29 -13.05 -17.75
C GLU A 276 -66.24 -11.69 -18.49
N GLN A 277 -66.43 -11.69 -19.82
CA GLN A 277 -66.85 -10.57 -20.72
C GLN A 277 -65.92 -9.35 -20.87
N GLU A 278 -65.79 -8.61 -21.99
CA GLU A 278 -66.09 -8.71 -23.42
C GLU A 278 -65.33 -7.54 -24.09
N GLU A 279 -64.93 -7.72 -25.35
CA GLU A 279 -64.66 -6.71 -26.39
C GLU A 279 -63.59 -5.59 -26.27
N SER A 280 -62.81 -5.52 -27.37
CA SER A 280 -62.53 -4.32 -28.19
C SER A 280 -61.15 -3.61 -28.12
N ILE A 281 -60.46 -3.72 -29.26
CA ILE A 281 -59.68 -2.69 -29.99
C ILE A 281 -58.30 -2.26 -29.45
N GLY A 282 -57.28 -2.73 -30.18
CA GLY A 282 -56.35 -1.89 -30.97
C GLY A 282 -55.35 -0.99 -30.24
N GLY A 283 -54.05 -1.18 -30.51
CA GLY A 283 -53.07 -0.12 -30.22
C GLY A 283 -51.61 -0.55 -30.24
N SER A 284 -50.96 -0.29 -31.37
CA SER A 284 -49.51 -0.22 -31.56
C SER A 284 -48.86 0.76 -30.57
N ALA A 285 -47.67 0.41 -30.03
CA ALA A 285 -46.74 1.39 -29.49
C ALA A 285 -45.29 0.90 -29.64
N GLU A 286 -44.62 1.56 -30.57
CA GLU A 286 -43.20 1.51 -30.86
C GLU A 286 -42.31 2.05 -29.72
N ILE A 287 -41.09 1.51 -29.69
CA ILE A 287 -39.81 2.19 -29.44
C ILE A 287 -39.68 3.03 -28.16
N SER A 288 -38.82 2.55 -27.26
CA SER A 288 -37.78 3.38 -26.64
C SER A 288 -36.65 2.50 -26.13
N SER A 289 -35.75 2.13 -27.05
CA SER A 289 -34.40 1.70 -26.71
C SER A 289 -33.66 2.88 -26.09
N SER A 290 -33.68 2.96 -24.76
CA SER A 290 -32.88 3.92 -24.01
C SER A 290 -31.40 3.66 -24.29
N SER A 291 -30.81 4.62 -24.97
CA SER A 291 -29.40 4.73 -25.31
C SER A 291 -28.52 4.67 -24.05
N LYS A 292 -27.72 3.62 -23.94
CA LYS A 292 -26.56 3.58 -23.03
C LYS A 292 -25.59 4.71 -23.40
N PRO A 293 -25.14 5.57 -22.46
CA PRO A 293 -24.01 6.44 -22.72
C PRO A 293 -22.72 5.61 -22.70
N SER A 294 -21.96 5.75 -23.78
CA SER A 294 -20.68 5.11 -24.04
C SER A 294 -19.55 5.68 -23.19
N SER A 295 -19.09 4.90 -22.22
CA SER A 295 -17.67 4.69 -21.96
C SER A 295 -17.51 3.25 -21.52
N VAL A 296 -17.43 2.34 -22.49
CA VAL A 296 -17.14 0.93 -22.20
C VAL A 296 -15.67 0.89 -21.79
N VAL A 297 -15.40 1.19 -20.52
CA VAL A 297 -14.17 0.75 -19.86
C VAL A 297 -14.22 -0.76 -19.97
N ASP A 298 -13.24 -1.34 -20.67
CA ASP A 298 -13.13 -2.79 -20.75
C ASP A 298 -12.95 -3.31 -19.32
N LEU A 299 -14.01 -3.89 -18.77
CA LEU A 299 -14.03 -4.42 -17.41
C LEU A 299 -13.03 -5.56 -17.27
N HIS A 300 -12.51 -6.16 -18.34
CA HIS A 300 -11.53 -7.23 -18.26
C HIS A 300 -10.09 -6.74 -18.12
N ASP A 301 -9.77 -5.49 -18.48
CA ASP A 301 -8.42 -4.93 -18.32
C ASP A 301 -8.28 -4.13 -17.01
N LEU A 302 -7.46 -4.66 -16.08
CA LEU A 302 -7.20 -4.04 -14.78
C LEU A 302 -6.65 -2.61 -14.91
N LYS A 303 -5.83 -2.34 -15.93
CA LYS A 303 -5.25 -1.01 -16.12
C LYS A 303 -6.32 0.00 -16.54
N SER A 304 -7.14 -0.33 -17.53
CA SER A 304 -8.27 0.51 -17.96
C SER A 304 -9.27 0.73 -16.83
N TYR A 305 -9.56 -0.32 -16.04
CA TYR A 305 -10.39 -0.23 -14.84
C TYR A 305 -9.87 0.81 -13.84
N MET A 306 -8.60 0.71 -13.47
CA MET A 306 -7.94 1.64 -12.55
C MET A 306 -7.91 3.09 -13.09
N MET A 307 -7.78 3.25 -14.41
CA MET A 307 -7.82 4.57 -15.06
C MET A 307 -9.21 5.20 -15.07
N GLY A 308 -10.26 4.40 -14.91
CA GLY A 308 -11.64 4.86 -14.83
C GLY A 308 -12.04 5.39 -13.45
N PHE A 309 -11.17 5.29 -12.44
CA PHE A 309 -11.50 5.73 -11.08
C PHE A 309 -11.72 7.23 -10.97
N ASP A 310 -12.80 7.61 -10.29
CA ASP A 310 -12.93 8.95 -9.76
C ASP A 310 -11.96 9.15 -8.57
N PRO A 311 -11.60 10.41 -8.23
CA PRO A 311 -10.65 10.68 -7.17
C PRO A 311 -11.01 10.07 -5.80
N LYS A 312 -12.30 9.94 -5.47
CA LYS A 312 -12.74 9.38 -4.19
C LYS A 312 -12.53 7.86 -4.17
N THR A 313 -12.85 7.16 -5.26
CA THR A 313 -12.60 5.73 -5.38
C THR A 313 -11.11 5.41 -5.32
N LEU A 314 -10.28 6.24 -5.96
CA LEU A 314 -8.83 6.12 -5.88
C LEU A 314 -8.31 6.28 -4.44
N GLU A 315 -8.80 7.30 -3.72
CA GLU A 315 -8.46 7.54 -2.32
C GLU A 315 -8.87 6.36 -1.43
N LEU A 316 -10.09 5.84 -1.59
CA LEU A 316 -10.57 4.69 -0.82
C LEU A 316 -9.71 3.45 -1.04
N CYS A 317 -9.26 3.18 -2.27
CA CYS A 317 -8.38 2.04 -2.55
C CYS A 317 -6.94 2.24 -2.04
N ALA A 318 -6.50 3.49 -1.88
CA ALA A 318 -5.15 3.82 -1.41
C ALA A 318 -5.07 3.97 0.11
N ARG A 319 -6.20 4.11 0.81
CA ARG A 319 -6.27 4.30 2.26
C ARG A 319 -5.99 2.98 2.98
N LEU A 320 -5.09 3.02 3.96
CA LEU A 320 -4.88 1.92 4.91
C LEU A 320 -6.14 1.77 5.78
N ARG A 321 -6.53 0.54 6.11
CA ARG A 321 -7.75 0.32 6.91
C ARG A 321 -7.47 0.50 8.40
N SER A 322 -6.28 0.12 8.86
CA SER A 322 -5.93 0.08 10.28
C SER A 322 -4.74 0.96 10.67
N CYS A 323 -4.79 1.50 11.90
CA CYS A 323 -3.69 2.25 12.49
C CYS A 323 -2.44 1.37 12.60
N GLU A 324 -2.65 0.09 12.91
CA GLU A 324 -1.63 -0.94 13.01
C GLU A 324 -0.86 -1.09 11.70
N ALA A 325 -1.55 -1.11 10.54
CA ALA A 325 -0.90 -1.14 9.24
C ALA A 325 -0.06 0.12 8.99
N SER A 326 -0.56 1.31 9.36
CA SER A 326 0.20 2.56 9.22
C SER A 326 1.46 2.57 10.08
N ASN A 327 1.32 2.22 11.37
CA ASN A 327 2.42 2.11 12.31
C ASN A 327 3.45 1.06 11.85
N LEU A 328 2.99 -0.04 11.26
CA LEU A 328 3.88 -1.10 10.81
C LEU A 328 4.73 -0.69 9.61
N ILE A 329 4.16 0.00 8.62
CA ILE A 329 4.92 0.57 7.50
C ILE A 329 5.97 1.54 8.03
N GLU A 330 5.58 2.39 8.98
CA GLU A 330 6.50 3.31 9.62
C GLU A 330 7.64 2.54 10.30
N LYS A 331 7.33 1.69 11.28
CA LYS A 331 8.32 0.91 12.05
C LYS A 331 9.25 0.08 11.15
N HIS A 332 8.71 -0.60 10.15
CA HIS A 332 9.50 -1.40 9.19
C HIS A 332 10.46 -0.52 8.37
N SER A 333 9.97 0.59 7.81
CA SER A 333 10.82 1.54 7.08
C SER A 333 11.88 2.18 7.98
N TRP A 334 11.55 2.50 9.23
CA TRP A 334 12.53 3.00 10.20
C TRP A 334 13.60 1.96 10.50
N ALA A 335 13.21 0.70 10.74
CA ALA A 335 14.13 -0.38 11.05
C ALA A 335 15.04 -0.76 9.88
N LEU A 336 14.55 -0.66 8.64
CA LEU A 336 15.33 -0.93 7.43
C LEU A 336 16.34 0.18 7.14
N PHE A 337 15.93 1.44 7.33
CA PHE A 337 16.70 2.62 6.91
C PHE A 337 17.41 3.36 8.04
N ARG A 338 17.39 2.96 9.31
CA ARG A 338 18.10 3.70 10.36
C ARG A 338 18.93 2.82 11.27
N GLU A 339 20.11 3.32 11.63
CA GLU A 339 21.01 2.66 12.57
C GLU A 339 21.20 3.55 13.80
N SER A 340 20.31 3.38 14.78
CA SER A 340 20.35 4.07 16.09
C SER A 340 20.12 5.60 16.06
N MET A 341 19.89 6.17 17.24
CA MET A 341 19.65 7.60 17.47
C MET A 341 20.85 8.51 17.12
N LYS A 342 22.00 7.93 16.75
CA LYS A 342 23.24 8.68 16.41
C LYS A 342 23.17 9.39 15.05
N ASP A 343 22.32 8.90 14.13
CA ASP A 343 22.13 9.47 12.79
C ASP A 343 21.40 10.81 12.75
N PHE A 344 20.90 11.35 13.87
CA PHE A 344 20.28 12.68 13.88
C PHE A 344 21.28 13.82 13.67
N LEU A 345 22.58 13.55 13.84
CA LEU A 345 23.66 14.55 13.77
C LEU A 345 24.48 14.47 12.49
N GLU A 346 24.45 13.34 11.77
CA GLU A 346 25.20 13.15 10.53
C GLU A 346 24.42 13.61 9.30
N PRO A 347 25.08 14.22 8.30
CA PRO A 347 24.42 14.62 7.05
C PRO A 347 23.88 13.38 6.31
N ASP A 348 22.67 13.50 5.78
CA ASP A 348 21.97 12.46 4.99
C ASP A 348 22.85 11.91 3.85
N GLU A 349 23.57 10.82 4.16
CA GLU A 349 24.58 10.27 3.29
C GLU A 349 23.93 9.53 2.12
N ALA A 350 24.46 9.76 0.93
CA ALA A 350 23.93 9.17 -0.28
C ALA A 350 24.49 7.75 -0.49
N VAL A 351 23.59 6.79 -0.67
CA VAL A 351 23.90 5.38 -0.95
C VAL A 351 24.08 5.22 -2.46
N ILE A 352 25.11 4.46 -2.85
CA ILE A 352 25.34 4.01 -4.23
C ILE A 352 24.69 2.63 -4.38
N LEU A 353 23.92 2.43 -5.43
CA LEU A 353 23.17 1.19 -5.66
C LEU A 353 23.21 0.81 -7.14
N ASP A 354 23.25 -0.49 -7.39
CA ASP A 354 23.04 -1.03 -8.71
C ASP A 354 21.53 -1.08 -9.03
N PRO A 355 21.11 -0.91 -10.30
CA PRO A 355 19.69 -0.94 -10.67
C PRO A 355 18.97 -2.23 -10.25
N SER A 356 19.67 -3.37 -10.23
CA SER A 356 19.15 -4.66 -9.75
C SER A 356 18.87 -4.65 -8.24
N SER A 357 19.79 -4.13 -7.42
CA SER A 357 19.58 -3.98 -5.96
C SER A 357 18.37 -3.09 -5.67
N LEU A 358 18.19 -1.99 -6.43
CA LEU A 358 17.00 -1.15 -6.31
C LEU A 358 15.74 -1.89 -6.72
N LYS A 359 15.76 -2.58 -7.87
CA LYS A 359 14.63 -3.36 -8.35
C LYS A 359 14.19 -4.40 -7.32
N ARG A 360 15.12 -5.16 -6.75
CA ARG A 360 14.87 -6.14 -5.69
C ARG A 360 14.21 -5.50 -4.46
N LEU A 361 14.75 -4.39 -3.94
CA LEU A 361 14.15 -3.71 -2.79
C LEU A 361 12.74 -3.18 -3.06
N LEU A 362 12.51 -2.62 -4.24
CA LEU A 362 11.19 -2.10 -4.59
C LEU A 362 10.18 -3.23 -4.81
N LEU A 363 10.60 -4.36 -5.39
CA LEU A 363 9.76 -5.56 -5.49
C LEU A 363 9.41 -6.10 -4.09
N GLU A 364 10.38 -6.12 -3.16
CA GLU A 364 10.10 -6.50 -1.78
C GLU A 364 9.11 -5.55 -1.11
N ALA A 365 9.28 -4.23 -1.29
CA ALA A 365 8.34 -3.25 -0.77
C ALA A 365 6.92 -3.47 -1.30
N ILE A 366 6.77 -3.70 -2.60
CA ILE A 366 5.47 -3.96 -3.24
C ILE A 366 4.86 -5.27 -2.72
N ALA A 367 5.66 -6.33 -2.59
CA ALA A 367 5.23 -7.59 -2.00
C ALA A 367 4.79 -7.41 -0.54
N PHE A 368 5.56 -6.66 0.25
CA PHE A 368 5.24 -6.32 1.64
C PHE A 368 3.89 -5.62 1.73
N GLY A 369 3.63 -4.62 0.88
CA GLY A 369 2.34 -3.94 0.82
C GLY A 369 1.18 -4.86 0.46
N SER A 370 1.38 -5.74 -0.51
CA SER A 370 0.37 -6.74 -0.88
C SER A 370 0.09 -7.74 0.26
N PHE A 371 1.13 -8.20 0.97
CA PHE A 371 0.97 -9.08 2.12
C PHE A 371 0.36 -8.38 3.32
N LEU A 372 0.67 -7.09 3.53
CA LEU A 372 0.06 -6.27 4.56
C LEU A 372 -1.46 -6.21 4.40
N TRP A 373 -1.95 -6.01 3.17
CA TRP A 373 -3.38 -6.04 2.88
C TRP A 373 -4.01 -7.39 3.26
N ASP A 374 -3.37 -8.51 2.87
CA ASP A 374 -3.86 -9.87 3.19
C ASP A 374 -3.85 -10.16 4.70
N VAL A 375 -2.81 -9.71 5.40
CA VAL A 375 -2.66 -9.93 6.85
C VAL A 375 -3.62 -9.06 7.64
N GLU A 376 -3.80 -7.81 7.23
CA GLU A 376 -4.78 -6.91 7.84
C GLU A 376 -6.20 -7.46 7.69
N ASP A 377 -6.54 -8.02 6.52
CA ASP A 377 -7.83 -8.68 6.28
C ASP A 377 -8.04 -9.88 7.23
N TYR A 378 -7.04 -10.76 7.30
CA TYR A 378 -7.04 -11.91 8.21
C TYR A 378 -7.14 -11.54 9.68
N VAL A 379 -6.43 -10.50 10.12
CA VAL A 379 -6.47 -10.05 11.52
C VAL A 379 -7.80 -9.38 11.83
N ASP A 380 -8.37 -8.60 10.91
CA ASP A 380 -9.66 -7.96 11.10
C ASP A 380 -10.81 -8.97 11.24
N GLU A 381 -10.73 -10.11 10.56
CA GLU A 381 -11.71 -11.19 10.71
C GLU A 381 -11.80 -11.69 12.17
N ILE A 382 -10.65 -11.82 12.86
CA ILE A 382 -10.54 -12.44 14.19
C ILE A 382 -10.59 -11.40 15.32
N TYR A 383 -9.75 -10.37 15.24
CA TYR A 383 -9.57 -9.39 16.32
C TYR A 383 -10.56 -8.22 16.21
N LYS A 384 -10.92 -7.79 14.99
CA LYS A 384 -11.61 -6.53 14.64
C LYS A 384 -10.73 -5.30 14.87
N LEU A 385 -10.05 -4.86 13.81
CA LEU A 385 -9.16 -3.70 13.84
C LEU A 385 -9.98 -2.41 13.89
N HIS A 386 -9.40 -1.34 14.43
CA HIS A 386 -10.05 -0.03 14.43
C HIS A 386 -9.73 0.71 13.12
N ASP A 387 -10.75 1.33 12.54
CA ASP A 387 -10.59 2.16 11.34
C ASP A 387 -9.61 3.32 11.57
N SER A 388 -8.77 3.61 10.56
CA SER A 388 -7.75 4.69 10.58
C SER A 388 -8.31 6.09 10.35
#